data_AF-A0A4V1ZYJ7-F1
#
_entry.id   AF-A0A4V1ZYJ7-F1
#
_cell.length_a   1.000
_cell.length_b   1.000
_cell.length_c   1.000
_cell.angle_alpha   90.00
_cell.angle_beta   90.00
_cell.angle_gamma   90.00
#
_symmetry.space_group_name_H-M   'P 1'
#
loop_
_entity.id
_entity.type
_entity.pdbx_description
1 polymer ?
#
loop_
_entity_poly.entity_id
_entity_poly.type
_entity_poly.pdbx_seq_one_letter_code
_entity_poly.pdbx_strand_id
1 'polypeptide(L)'
;MQRAVINGQWVSVFKYNSRGQITSREESLNGQVSSTFQYDYDENGMLKTTYTKYYTVSYTYEGNVLKKCVYTYLKDSTTEDIDFFYEKGKLSKAIIKRNGVTSFSPFNFDRNYPGNSEFGLTFEFVYDSHKNVSEIKYFINDVYKYSSQYVYEYY
;
A
#
# COMPACT_ATOMS: atom_id res chain seq x y z
N MET A 1 -16.98 -14.68 -12.99
CA MET A 1 -15.50 -14.70 -13.09
C MET A 1 -15.11 -13.76 -14.21
N GLN A 2 -14.25 -12.78 -13.95
CA GLN A 2 -13.74 -11.86 -14.99
C GLN A 2 -12.23 -12.09 -15.18
N ARG A 3 -11.76 -11.99 -16.43
CA ARG A 3 -10.37 -12.23 -16.84
C ARG A 3 -9.82 -10.99 -17.52
N ALA A 4 -8.69 -10.47 -17.05
CA ALA A 4 -7.91 -9.43 -17.72
C ALA A 4 -6.59 -10.04 -18.23
N VAL A 5 -6.21 -9.71 -19.47
CA VAL A 5 -4.94 -10.12 -20.08
C VAL A 5 -4.12 -8.86 -20.31
N ILE A 6 -2.93 -8.78 -19.73
CA ILE A 6 -2.00 -7.66 -19.92
C ILE A 6 -0.75 -8.21 -20.61
N ASN A 7 -0.43 -7.68 -21.79
CA ASN A 7 0.77 -8.01 -22.57
C ASN A 7 0.96 -9.52 -22.88
N GLY A 8 -0.12 -10.24 -23.15
CA GLY A 8 -0.09 -11.61 -23.69
C GLY A 8 0.41 -12.72 -22.77
N GLN A 9 0.93 -12.41 -21.57
CA GLN A 9 1.51 -13.41 -20.67
C GLN A 9 1.01 -13.31 -19.22
N TRP A 10 0.65 -12.11 -18.76
CA TRP A 10 0.05 -11.93 -17.44
C TRP A 10 -1.48 -12.01 -17.55
N VAL A 11 -2.05 -12.92 -16.77
CA VAL A 11 -3.50 -13.12 -16.67
C VAL A 11 -3.91 -12.89 -15.24
N SER A 12 -4.88 -12.01 -15.02
CA SER A 12 -5.54 -11.85 -13.72
C SER A 12 -6.95 -12.39 -13.76
N VAL A 13 -7.30 -13.24 -12.79
CA VAL A 13 -8.64 -13.78 -12.60
C VAL A 13 -9.22 -13.23 -11.30
N PHE A 14 -10.41 -12.64 -11.39
CA PHE A 14 -11.09 -12.02 -10.25
C PHE A 14 -12.37 -12.78 -9.88
N LYS A 15 -12.59 -12.94 -8.58
CA LYS A 15 -13.85 -13.38 -7.99
C LYS A 15 -14.46 -12.24 -7.19
N TYR A 16 -15.78 -12.19 -7.17
CA TYR A 16 -16.55 -11.13 -6.53
C TYR A 16 -17.61 -11.72 -5.60
N ASN A 17 -17.95 -11.01 -4.53
CA ASN A 17 -19.11 -11.32 -3.70
C ASN A 17 -20.41 -10.76 -4.32
N SER A 18 -21.55 -10.99 -3.65
CA SER A 18 -22.87 -10.50 -4.09
C SER A 18 -22.99 -8.96 -4.08
N ARG A 19 -22.11 -8.25 -3.37
CA ARG A 19 -22.02 -6.78 -3.38
C ARG A 19 -21.12 -6.24 -4.49
N GLY A 20 -20.59 -7.10 -5.36
CA GLY A 20 -19.69 -6.72 -6.45
C GLY A 20 -18.26 -6.38 -6.02
N GLN A 21 -17.88 -6.71 -4.77
CA GLN A 21 -16.54 -6.47 -4.25
C GLN A 21 -15.61 -7.65 -4.56
N ILE A 22 -14.34 -7.39 -4.88
CA ILE A 22 -13.36 -8.44 -5.21
C ILE A 22 -13.05 -9.26 -3.96
N THR A 23 -13.29 -10.56 -3.96
CA THR A 23 -12.95 -11.45 -2.83
C THR A 23 -11.66 -12.22 -3.05
N SER A 24 -11.24 -12.38 -4.30
CA SER A 24 -9.95 -12.96 -4.62
C SER A 24 -9.43 -12.49 -5.98
N ARG A 25 -8.11 -12.38 -6.09
CA ARG A 25 -7.38 -12.18 -7.34
C ARG A 25 -6.32 -13.26 -7.47
N GLU A 26 -6.27 -13.91 -8.62
CA GLU A 26 -5.20 -14.82 -8.99
C GLU A 26 -4.44 -14.25 -10.19
N GLU A 27 -3.13 -14.15 -10.09
CA GLU A 27 -2.25 -13.67 -11.15
C GLU A 27 -1.42 -14.84 -11.65
N SER A 28 -1.52 -15.12 -12.94
CA SER A 28 -0.76 -16.17 -13.61
C SER A 28 0.17 -15.60 -14.66
N LEU A 29 1.37 -16.16 -14.75
CA LEU A 29 2.34 -15.87 -15.80
C LEU A 29 2.57 -17.16 -16.59
N ASN A 30 2.34 -17.10 -17.91
CA ASN A 30 2.51 -18.27 -18.80
C ASN A 30 1.72 -19.52 -18.35
N GLY A 31 0.52 -19.31 -17.81
CA GLY A 31 -0.35 -20.39 -17.33
C GLY A 31 0.01 -20.95 -15.95
N GLN A 32 1.07 -20.47 -15.30
CA GLN A 32 1.41 -20.82 -13.92
C GLN A 32 0.97 -19.72 -12.96
N VAL A 33 0.30 -20.12 -11.88
CA VAL A 33 -0.10 -19.19 -10.80
C VAL A 33 1.16 -18.61 -10.16
N SER A 34 1.32 -17.30 -10.31
CA SER A 34 2.42 -16.53 -9.74
C SER A 34 2.04 -15.97 -8.37
N SER A 35 0.80 -15.53 -8.20
CA SER A 35 0.33 -14.90 -6.96
C SER A 35 -1.15 -15.09 -6.75
N THR A 36 -1.55 -15.22 -5.49
CA THR A 36 -2.96 -15.30 -5.07
C THR A 36 -3.19 -14.30 -3.95
N PHE A 37 -4.29 -13.57 -4.06
CA PHE A 37 -4.74 -12.57 -3.11
C PHE A 37 -6.17 -12.92 -2.68
N GLN A 38 -6.44 -12.78 -1.38
CA GLN A 38 -7.78 -12.85 -0.81
C GLN A 38 -8.09 -11.53 -0.11
N TYR A 39 -9.35 -11.10 -0.15
CA TYR A 39 -9.79 -9.82 0.38
C TYR A 39 -11.03 -10.04 1.26
N ASP A 40 -10.90 -9.62 2.52
CA ASP A 40 -11.98 -9.63 3.49
C ASP A 40 -12.48 -8.20 3.71
N TYR A 41 -13.79 -8.07 3.89
CA TYR A 41 -14.45 -6.80 4.15
C TYR A 41 -15.14 -6.84 5.52
N ASP A 42 -15.28 -5.69 6.15
CA ASP A 42 -16.10 -5.54 7.35
C ASP A 42 -17.61 -5.48 7.01
N GLU A 43 -18.45 -5.35 8.03
CA GLU A 43 -19.90 -5.27 7.88
C GLU A 43 -20.37 -4.07 7.02
N ASN A 44 -19.62 -2.97 7.08
CA ASN A 44 -19.84 -1.74 6.32
C ASN A 44 -19.33 -1.85 4.87
N GLY A 45 -18.68 -2.96 4.52
CA GLY A 45 -18.11 -3.19 3.19
C GLY A 45 -16.76 -2.50 2.97
N MET A 46 -16.08 -2.05 4.02
CA MET A 46 -14.71 -1.53 3.94
C MET A 46 -13.72 -2.70 3.94
N LEU A 47 -12.65 -2.59 3.15
CA LEU A 47 -11.63 -3.64 3.05
C LEU A 47 -10.95 -3.78 4.42
N LYS A 48 -11.09 -4.93 5.07
CA LYS A 48 -10.57 -5.18 6.42
C LYS A 48 -9.20 -5.84 6.39
N THR A 49 -9.03 -6.84 5.54
CA THR A 49 -7.79 -7.63 5.46
C THR A 49 -7.53 -8.08 4.04
N THR A 50 -6.26 -8.05 3.62
CA THR A 50 -5.79 -8.75 2.42
C THR A 50 -4.82 -9.85 2.81
N TYR A 51 -4.94 -11.01 2.21
CA TYR A 51 -4.03 -12.14 2.41
C TYR A 51 -3.33 -12.49 1.12
N THR A 52 -2.07 -12.88 1.23
CA THR A 52 -1.25 -13.43 0.16
C THR A 52 -0.46 -14.62 0.71
N LYS A 53 0.30 -15.30 -0.15
CA LYS A 53 1.24 -16.36 0.27
C LYS A 53 2.28 -15.87 1.30
N TYR A 54 2.59 -14.57 1.29
CA TYR A 54 3.72 -14.02 2.03
C TYR A 54 3.29 -13.05 3.13
N TYR A 55 2.17 -12.35 2.95
CA TYR A 55 1.73 -11.26 3.81
C TYR A 55 0.26 -11.37 4.17
N THR A 56 -0.05 -10.87 5.37
CA THR A 56 -1.37 -10.37 5.71
C THR A 56 -1.28 -8.85 5.83
N VAL A 57 -2.27 -8.13 5.31
CA VAL A 57 -2.38 -6.67 5.43
C VAL A 57 -3.69 -6.36 6.12
N SER A 58 -3.65 -5.76 7.32
CA SER A 58 -4.85 -5.28 8.00
C SER A 58 -5.03 -3.79 7.80
N TYR A 59 -6.28 -3.35 7.61
CA TYR A 59 -6.64 -1.96 7.37
C TYR A 59 -7.52 -1.47 8.52
N THR A 60 -7.22 -0.28 9.05
CA THR A 60 -7.99 0.38 10.11
C THR A 60 -8.51 1.71 9.62
N TYR A 61 -9.79 1.96 9.87
CA TYR A 61 -10.49 3.17 9.43
C TYR A 61 -11.03 3.95 10.64
N GLU A 62 -11.13 5.26 10.49
CA GLU A 62 -11.92 6.15 11.35
C GLU A 62 -13.07 6.69 10.50
N GLY A 63 -14.29 6.18 10.73
CA GLY A 63 -15.38 6.34 9.77
C GLY A 63 -15.00 5.74 8.43
N ASN A 64 -15.08 6.53 7.35
CA ASN A 64 -14.72 6.10 5.99
C ASN A 64 -13.28 6.47 5.59
N VAL A 65 -12.46 6.94 6.54
CA VAL A 65 -11.09 7.40 6.27
C VAL A 65 -10.10 6.34 6.73
N LEU A 66 -9.27 5.83 5.82
CA LEU A 66 -8.19 4.89 6.15
C LEU A 66 -7.17 5.58 7.07
N LYS A 67 -6.85 5.00 8.21
CA LYS A 67 -5.90 5.57 9.19
C LYS A 67 -4.65 4.74 9.37
N LYS A 68 -4.75 3.42 9.22
CA LYS A 68 -3.59 2.55 9.38
C LYS A 68 -3.63 1.35 8.45
N CYS A 69 -2.47 0.98 7.92
CA CYS A 69 -2.23 -0.34 7.36
C CYS A 69 -1.14 -1.03 8.19
N VAL A 70 -1.27 -2.34 8.41
CA VAL A 70 -0.20 -3.14 9.00
C VAL A 70 0.06 -4.31 8.08
N TYR A 71 1.27 -4.38 7.53
CA TYR A 71 1.77 -5.50 6.76
C TYR A 71 2.48 -6.44 7.71
N THR A 72 2.00 -7.68 7.82
CA THR A 72 2.64 -8.72 8.62
C THR A 72 3.22 -9.77 7.68
N TYR A 73 4.53 -9.97 7.73
CA TYR A 73 5.20 -11.02 6.97
C TYR A 73 4.98 -12.38 7.66
N LEU A 74 4.36 -13.33 6.96
CA LEU A 74 3.91 -14.59 7.55
C LEU A 74 5.06 -15.50 8.01
N LYS A 75 6.26 -15.34 7.43
CA LYS A 75 7.41 -16.21 7.73
C LYS A 75 7.96 -16.02 9.14
N ASP A 76 8.00 -14.77 9.61
CA ASP A 76 8.67 -14.40 10.87
C ASP A 76 7.90 -13.36 11.69
N SER A 77 6.69 -13.01 11.26
CA SER A 77 5.82 -12.04 11.92
C SER A 77 6.41 -10.63 12.05
N THR A 78 7.44 -10.28 11.25
CA THR A 78 7.86 -8.89 11.13
C THR A 78 6.74 -8.02 10.57
N THR A 79 6.64 -6.78 11.07
CA THR A 79 5.60 -5.86 10.65
C THR A 79 6.15 -4.59 10.03
N GLU A 80 5.40 -4.07 9.08
CA GLU A 80 5.54 -2.71 8.58
C GLU A 80 4.21 -1.98 8.76
N ASP A 81 4.23 -0.98 9.64
CA ASP A 81 3.09 -0.18 10.05
C ASP A 81 3.07 1.11 9.22
N ILE A 82 1.91 1.48 8.70
CA ILE A 82 1.72 2.71 7.93
C ILE A 82 0.60 3.51 8.54
N ASP A 83 0.93 4.67 9.10
CA ASP A 83 -0.02 5.61 9.68
C ASP A 83 -0.32 6.72 8.66
N PHE A 84 -1.61 6.98 8.40
CA PHE A 84 -2.09 7.99 7.46
C PHE A 84 -2.70 9.18 8.19
N PHE A 85 -2.26 10.38 7.82
CA PHE A 85 -2.70 11.65 8.40
C PHE A 85 -3.35 12.50 7.34
N TYR A 86 -4.48 13.10 7.71
CA TYR A 86 -5.29 13.90 6.80
C TYR A 86 -5.48 15.30 7.35
N GLU A 87 -5.39 16.30 6.48
CA GLU A 87 -5.72 17.68 6.77
C GLU A 87 -6.78 18.16 5.79
N LYS A 88 -7.88 18.72 6.31
CA LYS A 88 -9.02 19.21 5.50
C LYS A 88 -9.51 18.18 4.46
N GLY A 89 -9.55 16.91 4.86
CA GLY A 89 -10.01 15.79 4.03
C GLY A 89 -9.03 15.29 2.98
N LYS A 90 -7.78 15.78 2.95
CA LYS A 90 -6.72 15.32 2.04
C LYS A 90 -5.61 14.61 2.80
N LEU A 91 -5.00 13.60 2.20
CA LEU A 91 -3.84 12.93 2.78
C LEU A 91 -2.67 13.93 2.85
N SER A 92 -2.26 14.34 4.03
CA SER A 92 -1.16 15.28 4.22
C SER A 92 0.16 14.58 4.50
N LYS A 93 0.11 13.44 5.19
CA LYS A 93 1.30 12.70 5.60
C LYS A 93 1.05 11.20 5.71
N ALA A 94 2.05 10.39 5.36
CA ALA A 94 2.08 8.96 5.65
C ALA A 94 3.40 8.62 6.34
N ILE A 95 3.35 7.86 7.43
CA ILE A 95 4.54 7.43 8.18
C ILE A 95 4.62 5.92 8.13
N ILE A 96 5.73 5.39 7.62
CA ILE A 96 6.03 3.97 7.57
C ILE A 96 7.04 3.65 8.67
N LYS A 97 6.68 2.73 9.56
CA LYS A 97 7.54 2.22 10.62
C LYS A 97 7.76 0.74 10.44
N ARG A 98 9.02 0.30 10.47
CA ARG A 98 9.35 -1.13 10.43
C ARG A 98 9.67 -1.64 11.83
N ASN A 99 9.00 -2.73 12.21
CA ASN A 99 9.27 -3.47 13.42
C ASN A 99 9.87 -4.84 13.04
N GLY A 100 11.19 -4.92 13.05
CA GLY A 100 11.94 -6.15 12.76
C GLY A 100 13.12 -5.96 11.80
N VAL A 101 13.90 -7.03 11.62
CA VAL A 101 15.21 -7.00 10.94
C VAL A 101 15.15 -7.47 9.47
N THR A 102 13.96 -7.61 8.90
CA THR A 102 13.82 -8.19 7.56
C THR A 102 14.10 -7.17 6.46
N SER A 103 14.78 -7.63 5.41
CA SER A 103 15.10 -6.86 4.21
C SER A 103 13.90 -6.68 3.27
N PHE A 104 12.71 -7.07 3.70
CA PHE A 104 11.53 -7.09 2.84
C PHE A 104 10.60 -5.94 3.22
N SER A 105 10.44 -5.00 2.29
CA SER A 105 9.38 -4.00 2.32
C SER A 105 8.47 -4.22 1.11
N PRO A 106 7.13 -4.28 1.29
CA PRO A 106 6.20 -4.24 0.17
C PRO A 106 6.36 -2.96 -0.68
N PHE A 107 6.97 -1.93 -0.11
CA PHE A 107 7.24 -0.66 -0.78
C PHE A 107 8.67 -0.53 -1.29
N ASN A 108 9.43 -1.61 -1.53
CA ASN A 108 10.73 -1.59 -2.26
C ASN A 108 11.59 -0.31 -2.07
N PHE A 109 11.73 0.19 -0.84
CA PHE A 109 12.65 1.28 -0.56
C PHE A 109 14.06 0.68 -0.56
N ASP A 110 15.00 1.40 -1.18
CA ASP A 110 16.36 0.96 -1.51
C ASP A 110 16.93 -0.06 -0.51
N ARG A 111 17.24 -1.27 -1.00
CA ARG A 111 17.68 -2.43 -0.18
C ARG A 111 18.99 -2.17 0.57
N ASN A 112 19.66 -1.06 0.27
CA ASN A 112 20.95 -0.68 0.83
C ASN A 112 20.88 0.06 2.18
N TYR A 113 19.69 0.28 2.75
CA TYR A 113 19.60 0.98 4.05
C TYR A 113 19.71 0.02 5.24
N PRO A 114 20.68 0.24 6.15
CA PRO A 114 21.04 -0.71 7.20
C PRO A 114 19.90 -0.93 8.21
N GLY A 115 19.48 -2.19 8.34
CA GLY A 115 18.28 -2.62 9.06
C GLY A 115 18.35 -2.68 10.59
N ASN A 116 19.05 -1.76 11.27
CA ASN A 116 19.36 -1.94 12.69
C ASN A 116 18.88 -0.83 13.66
N SER A 117 18.01 0.09 13.25
CA SER A 117 17.37 1.02 14.20
C SER A 117 16.05 1.51 13.63
N GLU A 118 15.07 1.78 14.50
CA GLU A 118 13.75 2.36 14.21
C GLU A 118 13.74 3.15 12.89
N PHE A 119 13.25 2.50 11.83
CA PHE A 119 13.17 3.10 10.51
C PHE A 119 11.81 3.77 10.38
N GLY A 120 11.80 5.10 10.40
CA GLY A 120 10.64 5.93 10.14
C GLY A 120 10.80 6.63 8.79
N LEU A 121 10.09 6.14 7.77
CA LEU A 121 9.98 6.84 6.49
C LEU A 121 8.71 7.67 6.47
N THR A 122 8.85 8.97 6.29
CA THR A 122 7.71 9.89 6.23
C THR A 122 7.59 10.47 4.83
N PHE A 123 6.37 10.44 4.30
CA PHE A 123 5.97 11.17 3.10
C PHE A 123 5.09 12.34 3.51
N GLU A 124 5.40 13.52 3.01
CA GLU A 124 4.51 14.67 3.11
C GLU A 124 4.01 15.05 1.72
N PHE A 125 2.71 15.26 1.60
CA PHE A 125 2.03 15.55 0.34
C PHE A 125 1.66 17.03 0.28
N VAL A 126 2.20 17.72 -0.71
CA VAL A 126 1.87 19.12 -1.01
C VAL A 126 0.91 19.15 -2.17
N TYR A 127 -0.10 20.01 -2.08
CA TYR A 127 -1.12 20.16 -3.11
C TYR A 127 -1.05 21.53 -3.77
N ASP A 128 -1.32 21.58 -5.07
CA ASP A 128 -1.53 22.83 -5.78
C ASP A 128 -2.93 23.43 -5.54
N SER A 129 -3.18 24.58 -6.15
CA SER A 129 -4.48 25.28 -6.09
C SER A 129 -5.65 24.46 -6.67
N HIS A 130 -5.37 23.53 -7.58
CA HIS A 130 -6.36 22.63 -8.19
C HIS A 130 -6.58 21.34 -7.41
N LYS A 131 -5.92 21.20 -6.26
CA LYS A 131 -5.99 20.03 -5.36
C LYS A 131 -5.29 18.78 -5.90
N ASN A 132 -4.37 18.91 -6.85
CA ASN A 132 -3.49 17.83 -7.29
C ASN A 132 -2.21 17.79 -6.44
N VAL A 133 -1.62 16.60 -6.25
CA VAL A 133 -0.36 16.45 -5.51
C VAL A 133 0.78 17.02 -6.35
N SER A 134 1.30 18.19 -5.99
CA SER A 134 2.36 18.88 -6.72
C SER A 134 3.77 18.53 -6.24
N GLU A 135 3.90 18.07 -5.00
CA GLU A 135 5.18 17.62 -4.44
C GLU A 135 4.96 16.52 -3.39
N ILE A 136 5.83 15.52 -3.40
CA ILE A 136 5.98 14.56 -2.31
C ILE A 136 7.37 14.74 -1.70
N LYS A 137 7.43 15.05 -0.41
CA LYS A 137 8.69 15.18 0.35
C LYS A 137 8.97 13.89 1.11
N TYR A 138 10.23 13.47 1.11
CA TYR A 138 10.69 12.21 1.70
C TYR A 138 11.62 12.51 2.88
N PHE A 139 11.32 11.93 4.03
CA PHE A 139 12.12 12.05 5.25
C PHE A 139 12.48 10.66 5.77
N ILE A 140 13.71 10.49 6.23
CA ILE A 140 14.13 9.27 6.95
C ILE A 140 14.50 9.69 8.35
N ASN A 141 13.82 9.13 9.34
CA ASN A 141 13.98 9.45 10.76
C ASN A 141 13.93 10.97 11.00
N ASP A 142 12.88 11.60 10.44
CA ASP A 142 12.60 13.04 10.48
C ASP A 142 13.65 13.95 9.80
N VAL A 143 14.64 13.36 9.11
CA VAL A 143 15.62 14.10 8.30
C VAL A 143 15.16 14.15 6.85
N TYR A 144 14.91 15.36 6.33
CA TYR A 144 14.61 15.58 4.91
C TYR A 144 15.70 14.98 4.02
N LYS A 145 15.30 14.25 2.98
CA LYS A 145 16.22 13.63 2.01
C LYS A 145 16.10 14.26 0.64
N TYR A 146 14.90 14.23 0.07
CA TYR A 146 14.61 14.77 -1.25
C TYR A 146 13.11 14.99 -1.41
N SER A 147 12.71 15.58 -2.54
CA SER A 147 11.32 15.62 -2.97
C SER A 147 11.16 15.31 -4.46
N SER A 148 9.99 14.80 -4.82
CA SER A 148 9.55 14.57 -6.18
C SER A 148 8.49 15.62 -6.51
N GLN A 149 8.71 16.43 -7.54
CA GLN A 149 7.78 17.47 -7.98
C GLN A 149 7.02 17.01 -9.22
N TYR A 150 5.75 17.38 -9.30
CA TYR A 150 4.84 17.05 -10.38
C TYR A 150 4.29 18.35 -10.99
N VAL A 151 4.39 18.45 -12.31
CA VAL A 151 3.88 19.58 -13.08
C VAL A 151 2.61 19.14 -13.80
N TYR A 152 1.54 19.90 -13.60
CA TYR A 152 0.26 19.69 -14.28
C TYR A 152 -0.03 20.92 -15.14
N GLU A 153 -0.32 20.69 -16.42
CA GLU A 153 -0.82 21.72 -17.33
C GLU A 153 -2.35 21.67 -17.33
N TYR A 154 -2.98 22.82 -17.10
CA TYR A 154 -4.43 22.99 -17.12
C TYR A 154 -4.80 23.83 -18.33
N TYR A 155 -5.59 23.26 -19.23
CA TYR A 155 -6.10 23.90 -20.45
C TYR A 155 -7.52 24.43 -20.24
#